data_AF-A0A5C3QPF3-F1
#
_entry.id   AF-A0A5C3QPF3-F1
#
_cell.length_a   1.000
_cell.length_b   1.000
_cell.length_c   1.000
_cell.angle_alpha   90.00
_cell.angle_beta   90.00
_cell.angle_gamma   90.00
#
_symmetry.space_group_name_H-M   'P 1'
#
loop_
_entity.id
_entity.type
_entity.pdbx_description
1 polymer ?
#
loop_
_entity_poly.entity_id
_entity_poly.type
_entity_poly.pdbx_seq_one_letter_code
_entity_poly.pdbx_strand_id
1 'polypeptide(L)'
;MGQPFVLLNSSSAADDLPTKRSENYYGRHYTTMLHDIAGAEELSLSFMTYTNRWRAYGKHFHSLFRVQDVKTSQHIILDTSAEFLDQLASTPEDFRSHIRSYTSKIITKFVWGLEQPMATKDPLVTMLDELLDVLNAEMFNKLILVDVLPFLKHIPSSWPGARFKRAGVLDKARQKKISDGLYNRLQLAIADGTATPCMFTRSTENTLNLNGVLDEAAEQLIKNNAIVSLAGLCDSVCSLRNSLICTSIQLVLIRALPC
;
A
#
# COMPACT_ATOMS: atom_id res chain seq x y z
N MET A 1 -25.96 2.60 18.28
CA MET A 1 -26.02 1.13 18.10
C MET A 1 -24.60 0.61 18.16
N GLY A 2 -24.32 -0.39 19.01
CA GLY A 2 -22.97 -0.95 19.15
C GLY A 2 -22.77 -2.12 18.19
N GLN A 3 -21.66 -2.12 17.45
CA GLN A 3 -21.23 -3.31 16.71
C GLN A 3 -20.53 -4.26 17.70
N PRO A 4 -20.97 -5.52 17.85
CA PRO A 4 -20.32 -6.46 18.74
C PRO A 4 -18.92 -6.79 18.20
N PHE A 5 -17.89 -6.60 19.02
CA PHE A 5 -16.51 -7.02 18.71
C PHE A 5 -16.19 -8.32 19.43
N VAL A 6 -15.43 -9.20 18.78
CA VAL A 6 -14.98 -10.48 19.34
C VAL A 6 -13.46 -10.42 19.47
N LEU A 7 -12.95 -10.50 20.71
CA LEU A 7 -11.52 -10.57 20.97
C LEU A 7 -11.04 -12.02 20.97
N LEU A 8 -10.12 -12.34 20.06
CA LEU A 8 -9.48 -13.65 20.00
C LEU A 8 -8.29 -13.69 20.95
N ASN A 9 -8.41 -14.41 22.06
CA ASN A 9 -7.38 -14.48 23.11
C ASN A 9 -6.67 -15.85 23.19
N SER A 10 -6.82 -16.72 22.20
CA SER A 10 -6.10 -18.00 22.16
C SER A 10 -5.38 -18.16 20.83
N SER A 11 -4.16 -18.71 20.89
CA SER A 11 -3.35 -19.00 19.69
C SER A 11 -4.11 -19.92 18.73
N SER A 12 -4.81 -20.95 19.24
CA SER A 12 -5.60 -21.84 18.39
C SER A 12 -6.71 -21.09 17.64
N ALA A 13 -7.40 -20.14 18.27
CA ALA A 13 -8.44 -19.36 17.60
C ALA A 13 -7.85 -18.36 16.61
N ALA A 14 -6.70 -17.76 16.96
CA ALA A 14 -5.97 -16.83 16.08
C ALA A 14 -5.41 -17.53 14.83
N ASP A 15 -5.11 -18.83 14.89
CA ASP A 15 -4.73 -19.61 13.70
C ASP A 15 -5.95 -20.15 12.93
N ASP A 16 -6.94 -20.71 13.64
CA ASP A 16 -8.07 -21.43 13.01
C ASP A 16 -8.97 -20.49 12.19
N LEU A 17 -9.32 -19.33 12.76
CA LEU A 17 -10.30 -18.43 12.14
C LEU A 17 -9.77 -17.76 10.85
N PRO A 18 -8.63 -17.05 10.85
CA PRO A 18 -8.14 -16.38 9.65
C PRO A 18 -7.44 -17.31 8.65
N THR A 19 -7.03 -18.52 9.05
CA THR A 19 -6.38 -19.46 8.12
C THR A 19 -7.37 -20.51 7.60
N LYS A 20 -7.94 -21.33 8.49
CA LYS A 20 -8.70 -22.53 8.13
C LYS A 20 -10.16 -22.25 7.79
N ARG A 21 -10.78 -21.27 8.46
CA ARG A 21 -12.21 -20.93 8.28
C ARG A 21 -12.44 -19.59 7.60
N SER A 22 -11.40 -19.15 6.94
CA SER A 22 -11.21 -17.78 6.51
C SER A 22 -12.30 -17.34 5.53
N GLU A 23 -12.82 -18.25 4.70
CA GLU A 23 -14.01 -18.06 3.83
C GLU A 23 -15.23 -17.46 4.55
N ASN A 24 -15.42 -17.77 5.84
CA ASN A 24 -16.55 -17.26 6.63
C ASN A 24 -16.30 -15.86 7.22
N TYR A 25 -15.05 -15.40 7.25
CA TYR A 25 -14.61 -14.21 7.98
C TYR A 25 -13.88 -13.17 7.11
N TYR A 26 -13.79 -13.38 5.79
CA TYR A 26 -13.10 -12.48 4.84
C TYR A 26 -13.86 -11.18 4.49
N GLY A 27 -14.95 -10.85 5.18
CA GLY A 27 -15.68 -9.60 4.94
C GLY A 27 -14.86 -8.38 5.36
N ARG A 28 -14.50 -7.51 4.41
CA ARG A 28 -13.93 -6.19 4.74
C ARG A 28 -15.01 -5.31 5.35
N HIS A 29 -14.64 -4.52 6.37
CA HIS A 29 -15.57 -3.61 7.02
C HIS A 29 -16.00 -2.51 6.05
N TYR A 30 -17.29 -2.45 5.75
CA TYR A 30 -17.87 -1.47 4.85
C TYR A 30 -18.24 -0.19 5.61
N THR A 31 -17.78 0.95 5.10
CA THR A 31 -18.16 2.31 5.55
C THR A 31 -18.61 3.13 4.35
N THR A 32 -19.66 3.93 4.54
CA THR A 32 -20.21 4.77 3.48
C THR A 32 -19.20 5.83 3.04
N MET A 33 -18.43 6.41 3.98
CA MET A 33 -17.41 7.40 3.65
C MET A 33 -16.33 6.82 2.73
N LEU A 34 -15.73 5.68 3.10
CA LEU A 34 -14.60 5.12 2.38
C LEU A 34 -15.00 4.49 1.03
N HIS A 35 -16.13 3.77 1.01
CA HIS A 35 -16.54 2.97 -0.14
C HIS A 35 -17.33 3.81 -1.13
N ASP A 36 -18.40 4.48 -0.67
CA ASP A 36 -19.32 5.19 -1.58
C ASP A 36 -18.81 6.59 -1.95
N ILE A 37 -18.11 7.27 -1.04
CA ILE A 37 -17.75 8.69 -1.22
C ILE A 37 -16.29 8.85 -1.67
N ALA A 38 -15.34 8.21 -0.99
CA ALA A 38 -13.92 8.25 -1.34
C ALA A 38 -13.55 7.27 -2.48
N GLY A 39 -14.46 6.35 -2.85
CA GLY A 39 -14.27 5.43 -3.98
C GLY A 39 -13.15 4.41 -3.78
N ALA A 40 -12.79 4.10 -2.54
CA ALA A 40 -11.63 3.27 -2.24
C ALA A 40 -11.80 1.81 -2.71
N GLU A 41 -13.04 1.30 -2.74
CA GLU A 41 -13.37 -0.03 -3.26
C GLU A 41 -13.04 -0.18 -4.76
N GLU A 42 -13.20 0.90 -5.53
CA GLU A 42 -12.93 0.89 -6.97
C GLU A 42 -11.43 0.97 -7.27
N LEU A 43 -10.66 1.65 -6.42
CA LEU A 43 -9.28 2.07 -6.67
C LEU A 43 -8.23 1.24 -5.92
N SER A 44 -8.61 0.48 -4.90
CA SER A 44 -7.67 -0.25 -4.05
C SER A 44 -8.15 -1.64 -3.67
N LEU A 45 -7.28 -2.63 -3.88
CA LEU A 45 -7.51 -4.02 -3.45
C LEU A 45 -7.75 -4.12 -1.93
N SER A 46 -7.19 -3.19 -1.16
CA SER A 46 -7.29 -3.14 0.31
C SER A 46 -8.67 -2.76 0.81
N PHE A 47 -9.55 -2.22 -0.03
CA PHE A 47 -10.91 -1.84 0.38
C PHE A 47 -11.98 -2.52 -0.47
N MET A 48 -11.58 -3.38 -1.40
CA MET A 48 -12.50 -4.07 -2.29
C MET A 48 -13.19 -5.23 -1.59
N THR A 49 -14.51 -5.32 -1.75
CA THR A 49 -15.33 -6.44 -1.25
C THR A 49 -14.89 -7.75 -1.89
N TYR A 50 -14.93 -8.86 -1.14
CA TYR A 50 -14.56 -10.18 -1.62
C TYR A 50 -15.50 -10.63 -2.76
N THR A 51 -15.03 -10.47 -3.99
CA THR A 51 -15.75 -10.74 -5.23
C THR A 51 -14.83 -11.44 -6.23
N ASN A 52 -15.35 -11.85 -7.40
CA ASN A 52 -14.50 -12.37 -8.49
C ASN A 52 -13.43 -11.35 -8.91
N ARG A 53 -13.76 -10.06 -8.86
CA ARG A 53 -12.83 -8.97 -9.11
C ARG A 53 -11.69 -8.97 -8.08
N TRP A 54 -12.02 -9.03 -6.79
CA TRP A 54 -11.02 -9.12 -5.73
C TRP A 54 -10.09 -10.32 -5.92
N ARG A 55 -10.65 -11.50 -6.24
CA ARG A 55 -9.86 -12.72 -6.49
C ARG A 55 -8.91 -12.56 -7.67
N ALA A 56 -9.38 -11.94 -8.77
CA ALA A 56 -8.54 -11.67 -9.93
C ALA A 56 -7.41 -10.68 -9.62
N TYR A 57 -7.73 -9.58 -8.95
CA TYR A 57 -6.74 -8.57 -8.56
C TYR A 57 -5.74 -9.12 -7.55
N GLY A 58 -6.18 -9.86 -6.54
CA GLY A 58 -5.34 -10.52 -5.56
C GLY A 58 -4.45 -11.60 -6.17
N LYS A 59 -4.97 -12.41 -7.11
CA LYS A 59 -4.16 -13.38 -7.87
C LYS A 59 -3.06 -12.67 -8.67
N HIS A 60 -3.40 -11.57 -9.35
CA HIS A 60 -2.42 -10.78 -10.06
C HIS A 60 -1.38 -10.17 -9.11
N PHE A 61 -1.81 -9.49 -8.05
CA PHE A 61 -0.93 -8.90 -7.06
C PHE A 61 0.03 -9.94 -6.47
N HIS A 62 -0.47 -11.11 -6.05
CA HIS A 62 0.39 -12.20 -5.58
C HIS A 62 1.33 -12.74 -6.64
N SER A 63 0.93 -12.74 -7.92
CA SER A 63 1.82 -13.16 -9.01
C SER A 63 3.02 -12.25 -9.20
N LEU A 64 2.92 -10.98 -8.78
CA LEU A 64 4.03 -10.02 -8.80
C LEU A 64 5.14 -10.40 -7.81
N PHE A 65 4.80 -10.99 -6.66
CA PHE A 65 5.73 -11.27 -5.56
C PHE A 65 6.16 -12.75 -5.48
N ARG A 66 6.22 -13.47 -6.61
CA ARG A 66 6.64 -14.88 -6.60
C ARG A 66 8.11 -15.01 -6.22
N VAL A 67 8.45 -16.11 -5.53
CA VAL A 67 9.80 -16.37 -5.00
C VAL A 67 10.90 -16.34 -6.08
N GLN A 68 10.59 -16.77 -7.30
CA GLN A 68 11.54 -16.71 -8.44
C GLN A 68 11.87 -15.27 -8.83
N ASP A 69 10.92 -14.35 -8.67
CA ASP A 69 11.07 -12.94 -9.02
C ASP A 69 11.90 -12.21 -7.97
N VAL A 70 11.69 -12.55 -6.69
CA VAL A 70 12.53 -12.08 -5.58
C VAL A 70 14.00 -12.50 -5.78
N LYS A 71 14.27 -13.73 -6.25
CA LYS A 71 15.65 -14.19 -6.51
C LYS A 71 16.32 -13.41 -7.63
N THR A 72 15.58 -13.07 -8.68
CA THR A 72 16.12 -12.32 -9.83
C THR A 72 16.51 -10.90 -9.45
N SER A 73 15.77 -10.29 -8.52
CA SER A 73 16.05 -8.96 -7.99
C SER A 73 16.79 -8.95 -6.64
N GLN A 74 17.36 -10.09 -6.23
CA GLN A 74 18.05 -10.22 -4.95
C GLN A 74 19.22 -9.22 -4.82
N HIS A 75 19.92 -8.96 -5.93
CA HIS A 75 21.00 -7.98 -5.97
C HIS A 75 20.51 -6.57 -5.57
N ILE A 76 19.34 -6.14 -6.07
CA ILE A 76 18.73 -4.84 -5.70
C ILE A 76 18.52 -4.76 -4.19
N ILE A 77 17.99 -5.84 -3.59
CA ILE A 77 17.74 -5.89 -2.14
C ILE A 77 19.07 -5.81 -1.37
N LEU A 78 20.07 -6.58 -1.78
CA LEU A 78 21.38 -6.62 -1.13
C LEU A 78 22.12 -5.29 -1.23
N ASP A 79 22.20 -4.70 -2.42
CA ASP A 79 22.90 -3.43 -2.65
C ASP A 79 22.25 -2.30 -1.85
N THR A 80 20.91 -2.23 -1.89
CA THR A 80 20.17 -1.22 -1.12
C THR A 80 20.31 -1.45 0.39
N SER A 81 20.39 -2.72 0.84
CA SER A 81 20.61 -3.05 2.25
C SER A 81 22.01 -2.68 2.72
N ALA A 82 23.04 -2.94 1.90
CA ALA A 82 24.41 -2.55 2.20
C ALA A 82 24.52 -1.03 2.35
N GLU A 83 23.96 -0.27 1.41
CA GLU A 83 23.94 1.18 1.49
C GLU A 83 23.21 1.70 2.75
N PHE A 84 22.08 1.08 3.10
CA PHE A 84 21.35 1.41 4.33
C PHE A 84 22.19 1.15 5.59
N LEU A 85 22.91 0.03 5.65
CA LEU A 85 23.78 -0.31 6.78
C LEU A 85 24.97 0.66 6.88
N ASP A 86 25.56 1.06 5.76
CA ASP A 86 26.66 2.04 5.73
C ASP A 86 26.19 3.42 6.20
N GLN A 87 25.00 3.86 5.76
CA GLN A 87 24.36 5.09 6.22
C GLN A 87 24.05 5.05 7.72
N LEU A 88 23.52 3.92 8.18
CA LEU A 88 23.20 3.70 9.59
C LEU A 88 24.45 3.69 10.48
N ALA A 89 25.55 3.12 10.00
CA ALA A 89 26.83 3.11 10.71
C ALA A 89 27.48 4.51 10.77
N SER A 90 27.27 5.33 9.73
CA SER A 90 27.88 6.65 9.61
C SER A 90 27.10 7.73 10.36
N THR A 91 25.77 7.76 10.23
CA THR A 91 24.88 8.75 10.88
C THR A 91 23.66 8.08 11.52
N PRO A 92 23.84 7.36 12.63
CA PRO A 92 22.76 6.60 13.28
C PRO A 92 21.61 7.48 13.78
N GLU A 93 21.86 8.75 14.09
CA GLU A 93 20.86 9.76 14.46
C GLU A 93 19.81 9.99 13.36
N ASP A 94 20.20 9.82 12.10
CA ASP A 94 19.34 10.01 10.92
C ASP A 94 18.57 8.74 10.52
N PHE A 95 18.55 7.72 11.38
CA PHE A 95 17.94 6.41 11.17
C PHE A 95 16.56 6.44 10.48
N ARG A 96 15.69 7.38 10.85
CA ARG A 96 14.34 7.51 10.24
C ARG A 96 14.42 7.87 8.76
N SER A 97 15.34 8.76 8.40
CA SER A 97 15.61 9.14 7.02
C SER A 97 16.18 7.94 6.24
N HIS A 98 17.11 7.21 6.85
CA HIS A 98 17.74 6.03 6.24
C HIS A 98 16.72 4.92 5.94
N ILE A 99 15.83 4.58 6.87
CA ILE A 99 14.77 3.59 6.60
C ILE A 99 13.87 4.07 5.46
N ARG A 100 13.46 5.35 5.48
CA ARG A 100 12.59 5.89 4.43
C ARG A 100 13.26 5.81 3.07
N SER A 101 14.52 6.22 2.98
CA SER A 101 15.35 6.09 1.78
C SER A 101 15.47 4.64 1.29
N TYR A 102 15.80 3.72 2.20
CA TYR A 102 15.89 2.28 1.92
C TYR A 102 14.58 1.74 1.31
N THR A 103 13.45 1.97 1.97
CA THR A 103 12.15 1.49 1.49
C THR A 103 11.74 2.13 0.16
N SER A 104 11.97 3.44 -0.03
CA SER A 104 11.75 4.13 -1.30
C SER A 104 12.60 3.56 -2.44
N LYS A 105 13.85 3.17 -2.17
CA LYS A 105 14.70 2.53 -3.18
C LYS A 105 14.21 1.14 -3.55
N ILE A 106 13.85 0.34 -2.56
CA ILE A 106 13.32 -1.00 -2.78
C ILE A 106 12.06 -0.92 -3.65
N ILE A 107 11.04 -0.13 -3.28
CA ILE A 107 9.83 -0.05 -4.12
C ILE A 107 10.12 0.46 -5.53
N THR A 108 10.94 1.50 -5.67
CA THR A 108 11.11 2.15 -6.95
C THR A 108 11.87 1.24 -7.92
N LYS A 109 12.92 0.55 -7.43
CA LYS A 109 13.70 -0.38 -8.23
C LYS A 109 13.06 -1.75 -8.37
N PHE A 110 12.69 -2.39 -7.26
CA PHE A 110 12.20 -3.77 -7.27
C PHE A 110 10.77 -3.89 -7.81
N VAL A 111 9.87 -3.03 -7.36
CA VAL A 111 8.45 -3.12 -7.73
C VAL A 111 8.23 -2.44 -9.08
N TRP A 112 8.80 -1.25 -9.26
CA TRP A 112 8.51 -0.38 -10.41
C TRP A 112 9.58 -0.36 -11.50
N GLY A 113 10.78 -0.91 -11.26
CA GLY A 113 11.84 -0.98 -12.27
C GLY A 113 12.41 0.38 -12.67
N LEU A 114 12.16 1.42 -11.88
CA LEU A 114 12.62 2.77 -12.12
C LEU A 114 14.01 2.95 -11.53
N GLU A 115 14.96 3.38 -12.34
CA GLU A 115 16.37 3.50 -11.92
C GLU A 115 16.57 4.59 -10.87
N GLN A 116 15.86 5.72 -11.02
CA GLN A 116 15.90 6.81 -10.06
C GLN A 116 14.90 6.55 -8.93
N PRO A 117 15.37 6.45 -7.67
CA PRO A 117 14.47 6.30 -6.53
C PRO A 117 13.49 7.46 -6.45
N MET A 118 12.24 7.18 -6.09
CA MET A 118 11.32 8.26 -5.73
C MET A 118 11.88 8.95 -4.49
N ALA A 119 12.29 10.21 -4.67
CA ALA A 119 12.83 10.99 -3.60
C ALA A 119 11.83 11.04 -2.43
N THR A 120 12.33 11.20 -1.21
CA THR A 120 11.48 11.42 -0.03
C THR A 120 10.49 12.58 -0.22
N LYS A 121 10.86 13.58 -1.03
CA LYS A 121 10.04 14.74 -1.39
C LYS A 121 9.39 14.62 -2.78
N ASP A 122 9.33 13.41 -3.34
CA ASP A 122 8.62 13.17 -4.58
C ASP A 122 7.15 13.59 -4.41
N PRO A 123 6.56 14.34 -5.36
CA PRO A 123 5.16 14.74 -5.29
C PRO A 123 4.19 13.56 -5.11
N LEU A 124 4.49 12.38 -5.69
CA LEU A 124 3.65 11.18 -5.55
C LEU A 124 3.75 10.58 -4.15
N VAL A 125 4.95 10.55 -3.57
CA VAL A 125 5.17 10.06 -2.20
C VAL A 125 4.49 10.98 -1.19
N THR A 126 4.65 12.29 -1.35
CA THR A 126 3.99 13.28 -0.48
C THR A 126 2.47 13.18 -0.55
N MET A 127 1.93 12.98 -1.76
CA MET A 127 0.50 12.81 -1.96
C MET A 127 -0.02 11.49 -1.36
N LEU A 128 0.78 10.42 -1.40
CA LEU A 128 0.45 9.17 -0.73
C LEU A 128 0.41 9.35 0.79
N ASP A 129 1.40 10.01 1.39
CA ASP A 129 1.44 10.26 2.84
C ASP A 129 0.19 11.03 3.29
N GLU A 130 -0.15 12.12 2.59
CA GLU A 130 -1.38 12.89 2.86
C GLU A 130 -2.64 12.03 2.74
N LEU A 131 -2.72 11.18 1.72
CA LEU A 131 -3.85 10.30 1.51
C LEU A 131 -3.97 9.27 2.64
N LEU A 132 -2.86 8.64 3.04
CA LEU A 132 -2.85 7.65 4.12
C LEU A 132 -3.22 8.28 5.46
N ASP A 133 -2.78 9.51 5.74
CA ASP A 133 -3.19 10.25 6.94
C ASP A 133 -4.70 10.50 6.97
N VAL A 134 -5.29 10.89 5.83
CA VAL A 134 -6.74 11.06 5.70
C VAL A 134 -7.47 9.74 5.90
N LEU A 135 -7.06 8.68 5.20
CA LEU A 135 -7.68 7.35 5.30
C LEU A 135 -7.58 6.78 6.71
N ASN A 136 -6.45 6.92 7.39
CA ASN A 136 -6.29 6.49 8.78
C ASN A 136 -7.20 7.29 9.73
N ALA A 137 -7.32 8.61 9.52
CA ALA A 137 -8.22 9.43 10.31
C ALA A 137 -9.68 9.05 10.10
N GLU A 138 -10.06 8.66 8.89
CA GLU A 138 -11.39 8.18 8.54
C GLU A 138 -11.68 6.78 9.10
N MET A 139 -10.71 5.87 9.06
CA MET A 139 -10.87 4.50 9.54
C MET A 139 -10.89 4.37 11.06
N PHE A 140 -10.02 5.10 11.77
CA PHE A 140 -9.75 4.79 13.18
C PHE A 140 -10.16 5.88 14.18
N ASN A 141 -10.25 7.14 13.75
CA ASN A 141 -10.21 8.26 14.70
C ASN A 141 -11.44 9.18 14.69
N LYS A 142 -12.43 9.00 13.80
CA LYS A 142 -13.58 9.92 13.71
C LYS A 142 -14.90 9.19 13.58
N LEU A 143 -15.87 9.58 14.40
CA LEU A 143 -17.27 9.25 14.16
C LEU A 143 -17.72 10.06 12.94
N ILE A 144 -17.64 9.47 11.74
CA ILE A 144 -18.09 10.13 10.52
C ILE A 144 -19.60 9.97 10.44
N LEU A 145 -20.32 11.09 10.45
CA LEU A 145 -21.78 11.08 10.56
C LEU A 145 -22.45 10.31 9.41
N VAL A 146 -21.85 10.28 8.22
CA VAL A 146 -22.39 9.54 7.07
C VAL A 146 -22.28 8.03 7.24
N ASP A 147 -21.34 7.53 8.05
CA ASP A 147 -21.26 6.09 8.36
C ASP A 147 -22.32 5.65 9.36
N VAL A 148 -22.78 6.57 10.21
CA VAL A 148 -23.89 6.34 11.15
C VAL A 148 -25.24 6.55 10.47
N LEU A 149 -25.33 7.53 9.57
CA LEU A 149 -26.54 7.93 8.85
C LEU A 149 -26.30 7.88 7.33
N PRO A 150 -26.31 6.68 6.70
CA PRO A 150 -25.94 6.50 5.29
C PRO A 150 -26.77 7.32 4.31
N PHE A 151 -28.01 7.70 4.65
CA PHE A 151 -28.85 8.53 3.80
C PHE A 151 -28.23 9.92 3.51
N LEU A 152 -27.32 10.40 4.38
CA LEU A 152 -26.58 11.64 4.16
C LEU A 152 -25.71 11.59 2.90
N LYS A 153 -25.38 10.40 2.37
CA LYS A 153 -24.67 10.27 1.09
C LYS A 153 -25.45 10.80 -0.10
N HIS A 154 -26.76 11.06 0.02
CA HIS A 154 -27.59 11.57 -1.07
C HIS A 154 -27.73 13.10 -1.07
N ILE A 155 -27.29 13.81 -0.02
CA ILE A 155 -27.43 15.27 0.04
C ILE A 155 -26.53 15.97 -1.00
N PRO A 156 -26.92 17.11 -1.59
CA PRO A 156 -26.05 17.82 -2.52
C PRO A 156 -24.71 18.24 -1.88
N SER A 157 -23.62 18.23 -2.64
CA SER A 157 -22.29 18.66 -2.15
C SER A 157 -22.24 20.13 -1.72
N SER A 158 -23.18 20.95 -2.19
CA SER A 158 -23.33 22.37 -1.82
C SER A 158 -24.05 22.60 -0.49
N TRP A 159 -24.61 21.55 0.13
CA TRP A 159 -25.37 21.68 1.37
C TRP A 159 -24.45 22.03 2.56
N PRO A 160 -24.87 22.91 3.49
CA PRO A 160 -24.09 23.21 4.70
C PRO A 160 -23.86 21.92 5.50
N GLY A 161 -22.62 21.63 5.87
CA GLY A 161 -22.25 20.37 6.54
C GLY A 161 -21.87 19.21 5.59
N ALA A 162 -22.07 19.31 4.28
CA ALA A 162 -21.65 18.29 3.30
C ALA A 162 -20.14 18.32 2.98
N ARG A 163 -19.29 18.77 3.92
CA ARG A 163 -17.82 18.84 3.73
C ARG A 163 -17.21 17.47 3.44
N PHE A 164 -17.76 16.41 4.03
CA PHE A 164 -17.33 15.03 3.80
C PHE A 164 -17.43 14.62 2.33
N LYS A 165 -18.46 15.07 1.59
CA LYS A 165 -18.56 14.79 0.14
C LYS A 165 -17.42 15.42 -0.66
N ARG A 166 -17.07 16.67 -0.35
CA ARG A 166 -15.97 17.37 -1.03
C ARG A 166 -14.62 16.74 -0.69
N ALA A 167 -14.44 16.29 0.56
CA ALA A 167 -13.27 15.54 0.98
C ALA A 167 -13.14 14.24 0.19
N GLY A 168 -14.16 13.37 0.17
CA GLY A 168 -14.07 12.11 -0.56
C GLY A 168 -13.88 12.26 -2.07
N VAL A 169 -14.43 13.31 -2.71
CA VAL A 169 -14.12 13.63 -4.12
C VAL A 169 -12.64 13.98 -4.30
N LEU A 170 -12.06 14.76 -3.38
CA LEU A 170 -10.64 15.08 -3.40
C LEU A 170 -9.79 13.83 -3.18
N ASP A 171 -10.18 12.96 -2.26
CA ASP A 171 -9.43 11.74 -1.95
C ASP A 171 -9.50 10.72 -3.07
N LYS A 172 -10.65 10.60 -3.75
CA LYS A 172 -10.78 9.81 -4.98
C LYS A 172 -9.86 10.35 -6.09
N ALA A 173 -9.82 11.68 -6.27
CA ALA A 173 -8.96 12.32 -7.26
C ALA A 173 -7.46 12.13 -6.93
N ARG A 174 -7.08 12.21 -5.66
CA ARG A 174 -5.71 11.94 -5.19
C ARG A 174 -5.29 10.51 -5.46
N GLN A 175 -6.12 9.52 -5.09
CA GLN A 175 -5.87 8.11 -5.37
C GLN A 175 -5.59 7.87 -6.86
N LYS A 176 -6.48 8.39 -7.73
CA LYS A 176 -6.33 8.28 -9.18
C LYS A 176 -5.06 8.95 -9.69
N LYS A 177 -4.72 10.14 -9.17
CA LYS A 177 -3.50 10.85 -9.57
C LYS A 177 -2.22 10.11 -9.17
N ILE A 178 -2.23 9.43 -8.01
CA ILE A 178 -1.11 8.58 -7.58
C ILE A 178 -0.97 7.38 -8.52
N SER A 179 -2.06 6.63 -8.75
CA SER A 179 -2.00 5.43 -9.60
C SER A 179 -1.64 5.75 -11.05
N ASP A 180 -2.28 6.76 -11.64
CA ASP A 180 -1.96 7.24 -12.99
C ASP A 180 -0.52 7.77 -13.07
N GLY A 181 -0.07 8.50 -12.05
CA GLY A 181 1.29 9.04 -12.01
C GLY A 181 2.38 7.97 -12.00
N LEU A 182 2.20 6.91 -11.19
CA LEU A 182 3.13 5.78 -11.15
C LEU A 182 3.13 5.00 -12.48
N TYR A 183 1.94 4.72 -13.01
CA TYR A 183 1.80 4.03 -14.28
C TYR A 183 2.43 4.81 -15.44
N ASN A 184 2.22 6.12 -15.50
CA ASN A 184 2.81 6.96 -16.53
C ASN A 184 4.35 6.97 -16.45
N ARG A 185 4.93 6.99 -15.26
CA ARG A 185 6.39 6.89 -15.09
C ARG A 185 6.93 5.56 -15.58
N LEU A 186 6.23 4.46 -15.29
CA LEU A 186 6.57 3.15 -15.80
C LEU A 186 6.54 3.13 -17.34
N GLN A 187 5.47 3.63 -17.94
CA GLN A 187 5.34 3.69 -19.40
C GLN A 187 6.45 4.52 -20.05
N LEU A 188 6.80 5.67 -19.46
CA LEU A 188 7.92 6.49 -19.93
C LEU A 188 9.25 5.72 -19.83
N ALA A 189 9.51 5.07 -18.71
CA ALA A 189 10.74 4.28 -18.54
C ALA A 189 10.83 3.12 -19.55
N ILE A 190 9.70 2.47 -19.87
CA ILE A 190 9.61 1.42 -20.90
C ILE A 190 9.92 2.03 -22.28
N ALA A 191 9.30 3.16 -22.63
CA ALA A 191 9.49 3.83 -23.91
C ALA A 191 10.93 4.32 -24.11
N ASP A 192 11.56 4.81 -23.05
CA ASP A 192 12.96 5.27 -23.04
C ASP A 192 13.97 4.12 -23.02
N GLY A 193 13.53 2.87 -22.88
CA GLY A 193 14.40 1.70 -22.76
C GLY A 193 15.22 1.68 -21.46
N THR A 194 14.83 2.48 -20.46
CA THR A 194 15.52 2.60 -19.17
C THR A 194 14.87 1.76 -18.08
N ALA A 195 13.67 1.24 -18.32
CA ALA A 195 12.98 0.37 -17.38
C ALA A 195 13.75 -0.95 -17.21
N THR A 196 14.09 -1.27 -15.97
CA THR A 196 14.62 -2.59 -15.63
C THR A 196 13.49 -3.62 -15.56
N PRO A 197 13.76 -4.90 -15.86
CA PRO A 197 12.77 -5.97 -15.65
C PRO A 197 12.32 -5.99 -14.19
N CYS A 198 11.06 -5.71 -13.96
CA CYS A 198 10.45 -5.57 -12.65
C CYS A 198 9.06 -6.20 -12.64
N MET A 199 8.41 -6.17 -11.48
CA MET A 199 7.09 -6.76 -11.32
C MET A 199 6.06 -6.16 -12.29
N PHE A 200 6.04 -4.83 -12.41
CA PHE A 200 5.04 -4.13 -13.20
C PHE A 200 5.36 -4.07 -14.71
N THR A 201 6.63 -4.04 -15.14
CA THR A 201 6.96 -4.18 -16.57
C THR A 201 6.54 -5.55 -17.10
N ARG A 202 6.80 -6.62 -16.33
CA ARG A 202 6.35 -7.96 -16.71
C ARG A 202 4.83 -8.09 -16.69
N SER A 203 4.17 -7.46 -15.72
CA SER A 203 2.71 -7.41 -15.68
C SER A 203 2.13 -6.75 -16.93
N THR A 204 2.70 -5.61 -17.36
CA THR A 204 2.29 -4.96 -18.61
C THR A 204 2.53 -5.88 -19.81
N GLU A 205 3.71 -6.51 -19.93
CA GLU A 205 4.04 -7.42 -21.04
C GLU A 205 3.09 -8.62 -21.14
N ASN A 206 2.79 -9.25 -20.01
CA ASN A 206 1.91 -10.43 -19.94
C ASN A 206 0.43 -10.12 -20.22
N THR A 207 0.05 -8.85 -20.18
CA THR A 207 -1.34 -8.38 -20.38
C THR A 207 -1.54 -7.66 -21.72
N LEU A 208 -0.49 -7.54 -22.54
CA LEU A 208 -0.61 -7.10 -23.91
C LEU A 208 -1.45 -8.09 -24.73
N ASN A 209 -2.41 -7.59 -25.49
CA ASN A 209 -3.11 -8.41 -26.47
C ASN A 209 -2.22 -8.68 -27.71
N LEU A 210 -2.75 -9.44 -28.68
CA LEU A 210 -2.05 -9.80 -29.92
C LEU A 210 -1.58 -8.58 -30.75
N ASN A 211 -2.18 -7.40 -30.54
CA ASN A 211 -1.84 -6.16 -31.21
C ASN A 211 -0.87 -5.28 -30.40
N GLY A 212 -0.39 -5.76 -29.25
CA GLY A 212 0.48 -4.99 -28.35
C GLY A 212 -0.27 -3.87 -27.62
N VAL A 213 -1.59 -3.98 -27.44
CA VAL A 213 -2.41 -3.00 -26.71
C VAL A 213 -2.92 -3.62 -25.41
N LEU A 214 -2.86 -2.88 -24.31
CA LEU A 214 -3.47 -3.28 -23.04
C LEU A 214 -4.99 -3.06 -23.08
N ASP A 215 -5.75 -4.05 -22.61
CA ASP A 215 -7.17 -3.86 -22.33
C ASP A 215 -7.37 -2.86 -21.18
N GLU A 216 -8.44 -2.05 -21.23
CA GLU A 216 -8.71 -1.02 -20.23
C GLU A 216 -8.85 -1.64 -18.82
N ALA A 217 -9.45 -2.83 -18.73
CA ALA A 217 -9.57 -3.55 -17.48
C ALA A 217 -8.21 -4.03 -16.92
N ALA A 218 -7.28 -4.41 -17.80
CA ALA A 218 -5.93 -4.82 -17.41
C ALA A 218 -5.09 -3.61 -16.94
N GLU A 219 -5.20 -2.48 -17.64
CA GLU A 219 -4.57 -1.23 -17.23
C GLU A 219 -5.05 -0.77 -15.85
N GLN A 220 -6.37 -0.76 -15.62
CA GLN A 220 -6.94 -0.42 -14.31
C GLN A 220 -6.47 -1.37 -13.21
N LEU A 221 -6.36 -2.66 -13.53
CA LEU A 221 -5.86 -3.66 -12.60
C LEU A 221 -4.42 -3.37 -12.18
N ILE A 222 -3.56 -2.96 -13.12
CA ILE A 222 -2.17 -2.57 -12.86
C ILE A 222 -2.13 -1.32 -11.99
N LYS A 223 -2.88 -0.28 -12.36
CA LYS A 223 -2.99 1.00 -11.63
C LYS A 223 -3.52 0.85 -10.20
N ASN A 224 -4.43 -0.08 -9.95
CA ASN A 224 -4.94 -0.30 -8.60
C ASN A 224 -3.97 -1.12 -7.73
N ASN A 225 -3.25 -2.07 -8.32
CA ASN A 225 -2.23 -2.83 -7.60
C ASN A 225 -0.98 -1.98 -7.29
N ALA A 226 -0.74 -0.97 -8.12
CA ALA A 226 0.30 0.02 -7.97
C ALA A 226 0.18 0.88 -6.71
N ILE A 227 -1.02 1.41 -6.43
CA ILE A 227 -1.22 2.20 -5.21
C ILE A 227 -1.10 1.32 -3.96
N VAL A 228 -1.52 0.06 -4.03
CA VAL A 228 -1.41 -0.92 -2.93
C VAL A 228 0.05 -1.27 -2.66
N SER A 229 0.87 -1.47 -3.70
CA SER A 229 2.29 -1.72 -3.52
C SER A 229 2.99 -0.53 -2.87
N LEU A 230 2.66 0.70 -3.28
CA LEU A 230 3.18 1.93 -2.68
C LEU A 230 2.73 2.08 -1.22
N ALA A 231 1.48 1.78 -0.89
CA ALA A 231 0.99 1.82 0.49
C ALA A 231 1.74 0.85 1.42
N GLY A 232 2.12 -0.33 0.91
CA GLY A 232 2.94 -1.30 1.65
C GLY A 232 4.31 -0.77 2.10
N LEU A 233 4.79 0.35 1.53
CA LEU A 233 6.00 1.04 2.01
C LEU A 233 5.84 1.53 3.43
N CYS A 234 4.74 2.23 3.70
CA CYS A 234 4.54 2.90 4.98
C CYS A 234 4.48 1.87 6.11
N ASP A 235 3.83 0.74 5.87
CA ASP A 235 3.77 -0.39 6.80
C ASP A 235 5.14 -1.03 7.00
N SER A 236 5.90 -1.21 5.92
CA SER A 236 7.26 -1.77 5.98
C SER A 236 8.23 -0.86 6.74
N VAL A 237 8.17 0.46 6.52
CA VAL A 237 8.93 1.47 7.28
C VAL A 237 8.62 1.39 8.77
N CYS A 238 7.33 1.35 9.13
CA CYS A 238 6.90 1.28 10.52
C CYS A 238 7.34 -0.04 11.16
N SER A 239 7.22 -1.15 10.45
CA SER A 239 7.60 -2.48 10.93
C SER A 239 9.10 -2.61 11.14
N LEU A 240 9.92 -2.20 10.16
CA LEU A 240 11.38 -2.21 10.25
C LEU A 240 11.86 -1.35 11.42
N ARG A 241 11.31 -0.14 11.57
CA ARG A 241 11.60 0.76 12.69
C ARG A 241 11.31 0.09 14.03
N ASN A 242 10.11 -0.49 14.18
CA ASN A 242 9.69 -1.10 15.44
C ASN A 242 10.56 -2.33 15.77
N SER A 243 10.85 -3.19 14.79
CA SER A 243 11.73 -4.35 14.97
C SER A 243 13.12 -3.94 15.45
N LEU A 244 13.74 -2.93 14.82
CA LEU A 244 15.07 -2.47 15.19
C LEU A 244 15.12 -1.82 16.57
N ILE A 245 14.07 -1.08 16.96
CA ILE A 245 13.95 -0.54 18.32
C ILE A 245 13.83 -1.69 19.33
N CYS A 246 12.95 -2.67 19.07
CA CYS A 246 12.78 -3.83 19.95
C CYS A 246 14.08 -4.62 20.14
N THR A 247 14.82 -4.89 19.06
CA THR A 247 16.12 -5.59 19.16
C THR A 247 17.15 -4.77 19.93
N SER A 248 17.16 -3.45 19.75
CA SER A 248 18.06 -2.55 20.49
C SER A 248 17.77 -2.57 21.99
N ILE A 249 16.49 -2.51 22.39
CA ILE A 249 16.07 -2.59 23.79
C ILE A 249 16.41 -3.96 24.38
N GLN A 250 16.15 -5.05 23.65
CA GLN A 250 16.52 -6.40 24.11
C GLN A 250 18.03 -6.53 24.34
N LEU A 251 18.86 -6.02 23.43
CA LEU A 251 20.32 -6.04 23.59
C LEU A 251 20.79 -5.25 24.81
N VAL A 252 20.17 -4.10 25.09
CA VAL A 252 20.46 -3.30 26.29
C VAL A 252 20.02 -4.04 27.56
N LEU A 253 18.83 -4.63 27.57
CA LEU A 253 18.32 -5.40 28.71
C LEU A 253 19.18 -6.65 29.00
N ILE A 254 19.61 -7.36 27.97
CA ILE A 254 20.52 -8.52 28.10
C ILE A 254 21.87 -8.10 28.70
N ARG A 255 22.40 -6.94 28.30
CA ARG A 255 23.66 -6.40 28.85
C ARG A 255 23.52 -5.80 30.25
N ALA A 256 22.31 -5.40 30.65
CA ALA A 256 22.02 -4.78 31.94
C ALA A 256 21.69 -5.80 33.05
N LEU A 257 21.44 -7.07 32.71
CA LEU A 257 21.28 -8.14 33.69
C LEU A 257 22.66 -8.48 34.29
N PRO A 258 22.87 -8.30 35.60
CA PRO A 258 24.07 -8.83 36.25
C PRO A 258 24.08 -10.35 36.11
N CYS A 259 25.23 -10.93 35.75
CA CYS A 259 25.44 -12.38 35.71
C CYS A 259 25.16 -13.04 37.05
#